data_AF-A0A259MQ17-F1
#
_entry.id   AF-A0A259MQ17-F1
#
_cell.length_a   1.000
_cell.length_b   1.000
_cell.length_c   1.000
_cell.angle_alpha   90.00
_cell.angle_beta   90.00
_cell.angle_gamma   90.00
#
_symmetry.space_group_name_H-M   'P 1'
#
loop_
_entity.id
_entity.type
_entity.pdbx_description
1 polymer ?
#
loop_
_entity_poly.entity_id
_entity_poly.type
_entity_poly.pdbx_seq_one_letter_code
_entity_poly.pdbx_strand_id
1 'polypeptide(L)'
;MPGKRTEKTIPVSIRLSADERSRLEADAGSKSLSEYIRARLFSGAARERRVQTTTTNARQLAHLLAALGASELGPNLRELVHAARIGALPITPDTVEALTAACTATIEIRNGLMTALGLVERTQDDP
;
A
#
# COMPACT_ATOMS: atom_id res chain seq x y z
N MET A 1 -1.25 -39.76 -25.04
CA MET A 1 -0.99 -38.41 -24.49
C MET A 1 -1.97 -37.44 -25.13
N PRO A 2 -2.82 -36.71 -24.39
CA PRO A 2 -3.73 -35.75 -25.01
C PRO A 2 -2.93 -34.56 -25.56
N GLY A 3 -3.02 -34.34 -26.87
CA GLY A 3 -2.33 -33.26 -27.57
C GLY A 3 -2.87 -31.89 -27.14
N LYS A 4 -1.96 -30.99 -26.77
CA LYS A 4 -2.29 -29.60 -26.41
C LYS A 4 -2.94 -28.92 -27.61
N ARG A 5 -4.23 -28.61 -27.52
CA ARG A 5 -4.93 -27.81 -28.52
C ARG A 5 -4.28 -26.43 -28.56
N THR A 6 -3.49 -26.16 -29.59
CA THR A 6 -2.95 -24.82 -29.86
C THR A 6 -4.11 -23.94 -30.30
N GLU A 7 -4.41 -22.93 -29.48
CA GLU A 7 -5.40 -21.91 -29.78
C GLU A 7 -5.07 -21.26 -31.13
N LYS A 8 -6.06 -21.18 -32.03
CA LYS A 8 -5.87 -20.66 -33.38
C LYS A 8 -5.51 -19.18 -33.30
N THR A 9 -4.24 -18.83 -33.52
CA THR A 9 -3.82 -17.44 -33.62
C THR A 9 -4.11 -16.93 -35.03
N ILE A 10 -4.90 -15.87 -35.16
CA ILE A 10 -5.15 -15.18 -36.43
C ILE A 10 -4.09 -14.08 -36.58
N PRO A 11 -3.33 -14.04 -37.69
CA PRO A 11 -2.31 -13.00 -37.90
C PRO A 11 -2.96 -11.63 -38.12
N VAL A 12 -2.33 -10.59 -37.58
CA VAL A 12 -2.74 -9.19 -37.78
C VAL A 12 -1.76 -8.54 -38.75
N SER A 13 -2.28 -8.08 -39.89
CA SER A 13 -1.50 -7.34 -40.90
C SER A 13 -1.65 -5.83 -40.66
N ILE A 14 -0.54 -5.14 -40.38
CA ILE A 14 -0.50 -3.69 -40.15
C ILE A 14 0.41 -3.07 -41.22
N ARG A 15 0.00 -1.93 -41.80
CA ARG A 15 0.86 -1.15 -42.70
C ARG A 15 1.84 -0.35 -41.87
N LEU A 16 3.13 -0.54 -42.09
CA LEU A 16 4.21 0.19 -41.44
C LEU A 16 5.12 0.77 -42.52
N SER A 17 5.57 1.99 -42.33
CA SER A 17 6.72 2.53 -43.06
C SER A 17 8.02 1.85 -42.62
N ALA A 18 9.08 1.98 -43.42
CA ALA A 18 10.39 1.40 -43.10
C ALA A 18 10.94 1.92 -41.76
N ASP A 19 10.74 3.21 -41.48
CA ASP A 19 11.20 3.86 -40.25
C ASP A 19 10.43 3.37 -39.02
N GLU A 20 9.11 3.23 -39.13
CA GLU A 20 8.28 2.70 -38.04
C GLU A 20 8.62 1.25 -37.72
N ARG A 21 8.90 0.44 -38.74
CA ARG A 21 9.32 -0.95 -38.55
C ARG A 21 10.68 -1.03 -37.85
N SER A 22 11.65 -0.23 -38.28
CA SER A 22 12.99 -0.19 -37.67
C SER A 22 12.94 0.22 -36.19
N ARG A 23 12.12 1.22 -35.86
CA ARG A 23 11.87 1.62 -34.46
C ARG A 23 11.26 0.49 -33.64
N LEU A 24 10.27 -0.22 -34.16
CA LEU A 24 9.66 -1.35 -33.45
C LEU A 24 10.63 -2.51 -33.25
N GLU A 25 11.52 -2.79 -34.22
CA GLU A 25 12.54 -3.83 -34.09
C GLU A 25 13.60 -3.44 -33.05
N ALA A 26 14.00 -2.16 -33.01
CA ALA A 26 14.90 -1.65 -31.96
C ALA A 26 14.24 -1.71 -30.57
N ASP A 27 12.99 -1.30 -30.44
CA ASP A 27 12.22 -1.34 -29.20
C ASP A 27 11.95 -2.79 -28.72
N ALA A 28 11.81 -3.74 -29.64
CA ALA A 28 11.56 -5.14 -29.33
C ALA A 28 12.77 -5.85 -28.70
N GLY A 29 13.99 -5.39 -29.00
CA GLY A 29 15.23 -5.94 -28.45
C GLY A 29 15.38 -7.43 -28.71
N SER A 30 15.31 -8.25 -27.66
CA SER A 30 15.44 -9.71 -27.74
C SER A 30 14.12 -10.46 -28.01
N LYS A 31 12.99 -9.76 -28.10
CA LYS A 31 11.66 -10.36 -28.31
C LYS A 31 11.30 -10.39 -29.80
N SER A 32 10.45 -11.35 -30.18
CA SER A 32 9.88 -11.32 -31.53
C SER A 32 8.98 -10.09 -31.71
N LEU A 33 8.96 -9.51 -32.91
CA LEU A 33 8.16 -8.31 -33.22
C LEU A 33 6.68 -8.52 -32.88
N SER A 34 6.14 -9.71 -33.16
CA SER A 34 4.75 -10.07 -32.82
C SER A 34 4.50 -10.14 -31.31
N GLU A 35 5.45 -10.65 -30.53
CA GLU A 35 5.36 -10.69 -29.07
C GLU A 35 5.45 -9.28 -28.47
N TYR A 36 6.35 -8.45 -28.99
CA TYR A 36 6.48 -7.06 -28.56
C TYR A 36 5.23 -6.23 -28.89
N ILE A 37 4.69 -6.34 -30.10
CA ILE A 37 3.44 -5.67 -30.52
C ILE A 37 2.26 -6.17 -29.66
N ARG A 38 2.15 -7.47 -29.43
CA ARG A 38 1.11 -8.04 -28.55
C ARG A 38 1.26 -7.53 -27.13
N ALA A 39 2.48 -7.53 -26.60
CA ALA A 39 2.76 -6.99 -25.27
C ALA A 39 2.34 -5.53 -25.22
N ARG A 40 2.74 -4.67 -26.15
CA ARG A 40 2.43 -3.23 -26.13
C ARG A 40 0.95 -2.90 -26.34
N LEU A 41 0.24 -3.64 -27.19
CA LEU A 41 -1.20 -3.41 -27.47
C LEU A 41 -2.10 -3.94 -26.36
N PHE A 42 -1.77 -5.10 -25.80
CA PHE A 42 -2.59 -5.76 -24.79
C PHE A 42 -2.07 -5.59 -23.35
N SER A 43 -0.88 -5.01 -23.15
CA SER A 43 -0.42 -4.56 -21.83
C SER A 43 -1.29 -3.44 -21.27
N GLY A 44 -2.04 -2.73 -22.12
CA GLY A 44 -2.89 -1.59 -21.78
C GLY A 44 -4.30 -1.92 -21.26
N ALA A 45 -4.75 -3.17 -21.27
CA ALA A 45 -5.98 -3.57 -20.57
C ALA A 45 -5.77 -3.76 -19.06
N ALA A 46 -4.52 -3.70 -18.60
CA ALA A 46 -4.22 -3.34 -17.23
C ALA A 46 -3.72 -1.89 -17.27
N ARG A 47 -4.64 -0.94 -17.08
CA ARG A 47 -4.37 0.39 -16.52
C ARG A 47 -3.12 0.27 -15.67
N GLU A 48 -2.01 0.90 -16.06
CA GLU A 48 -0.72 0.80 -15.35
C GLU A 48 -1.04 0.85 -13.88
N ARG A 49 -1.05 -0.33 -13.25
CA ARG A 49 -1.41 -0.43 -11.85
C ARG A 49 -0.20 0.23 -11.27
N ARG A 50 -0.35 1.51 -10.87
CA ARG A 50 0.62 2.28 -10.08
C ARG A 50 1.30 1.21 -9.27
N VAL A 51 2.55 0.88 -9.62
CA VAL A 51 3.32 -0.03 -8.79
C VAL A 51 3.52 0.85 -7.59
N GLN A 52 2.57 0.75 -6.66
CA GLN A 52 2.74 1.13 -5.30
C GLN A 52 3.94 0.28 -4.95
N THR A 53 5.11 0.90 -5.05
CA THR A 53 6.34 0.35 -4.52
C THR A 53 5.93 -0.02 -3.13
N THR A 54 5.70 -1.32 -2.91
CA THR A 54 5.49 -1.86 -1.59
C THR A 54 6.77 -1.45 -0.91
N THR A 55 6.68 -0.37 -0.13
CA THR A 55 7.72 0.02 0.79
C THR A 55 8.08 -1.27 1.47
N THR A 56 9.37 -1.62 1.43
CA THR A 56 9.90 -2.96 1.73
C THR A 56 9.40 -3.54 3.08
N ASN A 57 8.74 -2.73 3.92
CA ASN A 57 8.20 -3.08 5.23
C ASN A 57 6.68 -2.88 5.41
N ALA A 58 5.84 -2.76 4.37
CA ALA A 58 4.38 -2.64 4.55
C ALA A 58 3.78 -3.77 5.43
N ARG A 59 4.31 -5.00 5.31
CA ARG A 59 3.91 -6.14 6.16
C ARG A 59 4.34 -5.99 7.62
N GLN A 60 5.54 -5.49 7.88
CA GLN A 60 6.04 -5.26 9.24
C GLN A 60 5.28 -4.10 9.90
N LEU A 61 4.98 -3.04 9.16
CA LEU A 61 4.17 -1.91 9.61
C LEU A 61 2.73 -2.33 9.91
N ALA A 62 2.13 -3.18 9.07
CA ALA A 62 0.80 -3.73 9.32
C ALA A 62 0.79 -4.63 10.56
N HIS A 63 1.85 -5.41 10.78
CA HIS A 63 2.00 -6.22 11.99
C HIS A 63 2.15 -5.35 13.25
N LEU A 64 2.93 -4.28 13.20
CA LEU A 64 3.04 -3.32 14.31
C LEU A 64 1.69 -2.63 14.58
N LEU A 65 0.95 -2.23 13.55
CA LEU A 65 -0.38 -1.64 13.70
C LEU A 65 -1.38 -2.64 14.30
N ALA A 66 -1.32 -3.91 13.89
CA ALA A 66 -2.14 -4.97 14.46
C ALA A 66 -1.78 -5.24 15.94
N ALA A 67 -0.48 -5.28 16.28
CA ALA A 67 -0.03 -5.41 17.65
C ALA A 67 -0.46 -4.22 18.52
N LEU A 68 -0.46 -3.00 17.97
CA LEU A 68 -0.98 -1.81 18.64
C LEU A 68 -2.50 -1.90 18.83
N GLY A 69 -3.25 -2.40 17.85
CA GLY A 69 -4.70 -2.63 17.99
C GLY A 69 -5.04 -3.75 18.98
N ALA A 70 -4.18 -4.77 19.08
CA ALA A 70 -4.28 -5.84 20.07
C ALA A 70 -3.78 -5.43 21.46
N SER A 71 -3.02 -4.33 21.57
CA SER A 71 -2.67 -3.78 22.86
C SER A 71 -3.95 -3.32 23.54
N GLU A 72 -4.18 -3.82 24.76
CA GLU A 72 -5.42 -3.66 25.50
C GLU A 72 -5.62 -2.22 26.04
N LEU A 73 -5.31 -1.20 25.24
CA LEU A 73 -5.41 0.21 25.59
C LEU A 73 -6.82 0.59 26.06
N GLY A 74 -7.86 0.09 25.40
CA GLY A 74 -9.24 0.35 25.81
C GLY A 74 -9.58 -0.21 27.19
N PRO A 75 -9.37 -1.51 27.45
CA PRO A 75 -9.45 -2.09 28.79
C PRO A 75 -8.59 -1.36 29.84
N ASN A 76 -7.31 -1.11 29.56
CA ASN A 76 -6.40 -0.46 30.50
C ASN A 76 -6.83 0.98 30.83
N LEU A 77 -7.32 1.74 29.85
CA LEU A 77 -7.88 3.08 30.08
C LEU A 77 -9.13 3.01 30.96
N ARG A 78 -9.97 1.97 30.80
CA ARG A 78 -11.13 1.75 31.68
C ARG A 78 -10.73 1.48 33.12
N GLU A 79 -9.67 0.69 33.33
CA GLU A 79 -9.12 0.42 34.66
C GLU A 79 -8.57 1.69 35.30
N LEU A 80 -7.85 2.53 34.54
CA LEU A 80 -7.39 3.83 35.02
C LEU A 80 -8.55 4.76 35.40
N VAL A 81 -9.60 4.82 34.57
CA VAL A 81 -10.82 5.59 34.89
C VAL A 81 -11.50 5.04 36.15
N HIS A 82 -11.56 3.72 36.30
CA HIS A 82 -12.13 3.11 37.51
C HIS A 82 -11.30 3.45 38.75
N ALA A 83 -9.98 3.29 38.69
CA ALA A 83 -9.05 3.65 39.76
C ALA A 83 -9.14 5.14 40.15
N ALA A 84 -9.29 6.03 39.17
CA ALA A 84 -9.53 7.45 39.42
C ALA A 84 -10.88 7.69 40.12
N ARG A 85 -11.96 7.04 39.66
CA ARG A 85 -13.30 7.19 40.24
C ARG A 85 -13.39 6.73 41.69
N ILE A 86 -12.68 5.66 42.06
CA ILE A 86 -12.65 5.15 43.42
C ILE A 86 -11.58 5.82 44.30
N GLY A 87 -10.84 6.80 43.76
CA GLY A 87 -9.78 7.51 44.47
C GLY A 87 -8.49 6.70 44.68
N ALA A 88 -8.34 5.55 44.04
CA ALA A 88 -7.14 4.72 44.09
C ALA A 88 -6.01 5.23 43.19
N LEU A 89 -6.34 6.08 42.19
CA LEU A 89 -5.36 6.77 41.36
C LEU A 89 -5.29 8.25 41.77
N PRO A 90 -4.17 8.75 42.32
CA PRO A 90 -4.03 10.15 42.67
C PRO A 90 -3.93 11.00 41.40
N ILE A 91 -4.99 11.76 41.09
CA ILE A 91 -5.02 12.72 39.97
C ILE A 91 -4.34 14.02 40.41
N THR A 92 -3.02 14.06 40.28
CA THR A 92 -2.18 15.24 40.45
C THR A 92 -1.87 15.90 39.10
N PRO A 93 -1.46 17.17 39.06
CA PRO A 93 -1.04 17.83 37.81
C PRO A 93 -0.01 17.01 37.02
N ASP A 94 1.02 16.50 37.70
CA ASP A 94 2.07 15.67 37.10
C ASP A 94 1.52 14.38 36.47
N THR A 95 0.55 13.72 37.14
CA THR A 95 -0.07 12.50 36.58
C THR A 95 -0.96 12.80 35.36
N VAL A 96 -1.62 13.96 35.34
CA VAL A 96 -2.43 14.39 34.19
C VAL A 96 -1.53 14.70 33.01
N GLU A 97 -0.40 15.38 33.25
CA GLU A 97 0.61 15.65 32.23
C GLU A 97 1.19 14.36 31.66
N ALA A 98 1.61 13.42 32.53
CA ALA A 98 2.14 12.12 32.11
C ALA A 98 1.13 11.31 31.28
N LEU A 99 -0.14 11.28 31.70
CA LEU A 99 -1.20 10.57 30.97
C LEU A 99 -1.47 11.22 29.61
N THR A 100 -1.46 12.55 29.55
CA THR A 100 -1.66 13.32 28.32
C THR A 100 -0.51 13.08 27.35
N ALA A 101 0.74 13.14 27.83
CA ALA A 101 1.93 12.84 27.04
C ALA A 101 1.91 11.41 26.47
N ALA A 102 1.54 10.42 27.29
CA ALA A 102 1.41 9.03 26.85
C ALA A 102 0.32 8.85 25.78
N CYS A 103 -0.84 9.50 25.93
CA CYS A 103 -1.91 9.47 24.93
C CYS A 103 -1.44 10.09 23.61
N THR A 104 -0.79 11.25 23.66
CA THR A 104 -0.27 11.95 22.48
C THR A 104 0.74 11.09 21.73
N ALA A 105 1.73 10.53 22.43
CA ALA A 105 2.73 9.64 21.82
C ALA A 105 2.09 8.41 21.15
N THR A 106 1.05 7.84 21.77
CA THR A 106 0.31 6.69 21.20
C THR A 106 -0.43 7.06 19.91
N ILE A 107 -1.05 8.25 19.88
CA ILE A 107 -1.73 8.79 18.68
C ILE A 107 -0.72 9.06 17.57
N GLU A 108 0.44 9.62 17.88
CA GLU A 108 1.51 9.87 16.92
C GLU A 108 2.02 8.58 16.28
N ILE A 109 2.28 7.54 17.09
CA ILE A 109 2.70 6.22 16.59
C ILE A 109 1.62 5.64 15.67
N ARG A 110 0.35 5.67 16.10
CA ARG A 110 -0.78 5.18 15.27
C ARG A 110 -0.85 5.92 13.94
N ASN A 111 -0.78 7.24 13.96
CA ASN A 111 -0.90 8.06 12.76
C ASN A 111 0.30 7.85 11.82
N GLY A 112 1.52 7.79 12.36
CA GLY A 112 2.72 7.47 11.60
C GLY A 112 2.63 6.12 10.89
N LEU A 113 2.11 5.08 11.58
CA LEU A 113 1.87 3.77 11.00
C LEU A 113 0.79 3.81 9.90
N MET A 114 -0.32 4.50 10.14
CA MET A 114 -1.42 4.65 9.16
C MET A 114 -0.96 5.39 7.89
N THR A 115 -0.17 6.46 8.03
CA THR A 115 0.42 7.21 6.91
C THR A 115 1.45 6.36 6.16
N ALA A 116 2.33 5.64 6.86
CA ALA A 116 3.34 4.78 6.24
C ALA A 116 2.72 3.59 5.46
N LEU A 117 1.52 3.15 5.87
CA LEU A 117 0.72 2.14 5.16
C LEU A 117 -0.14 2.73 4.02
N GLY A 118 -0.21 4.06 3.89
CA GLY A 118 -1.04 4.74 2.90
C GLY A 118 -2.54 4.66 3.16
N LEU A 119 -2.94 4.46 4.43
CA LEU A 119 -4.35 4.31 4.84
C LEU A 119 -5.01 5.64 5.24
N VAL A 120 -4.23 6.69 5.46
CA VAL A 120 -4.72 8.05 5.66
C VAL A 120 -4.23 8.87 4.47
N GLU A 121 -5.16 9.15 3.56
CA GLU A 121 -4.96 10.18 2.54
C GLU A 121 -4.69 11.48 3.32
N ARG A 122 -3.60 12.19 3.00
CA ARG A 122 -3.47 13.57 3.48
C ARG A 122 -4.74 14.24 2.98
N THR A 123 -5.66 14.61 3.87
CA THR A 123 -6.55 15.73 3.60
C THR A 123 -5.62 16.90 3.41
N GLN A 124 -5.26 17.11 2.14
CA GLN A 124 -4.57 18.27 1.66
C GLN A 124 -5.55 19.40 1.88
N ASP A 125 -5.39 20.12 3.00
CA ASP A 125 -5.97 21.44 3.17
C ASP A 125 -5.41 22.30 2.02
N ASP A 126 -6.25 22.54 1.02
CA ASP A 126 -6.04 23.57 0.02
C ASP A 126 -6.31 24.94 0.69
N PRO A 127 -5.50 25.97 0.39
CA PRO A 127 -5.61 27.30 0.99
C PRO A 127 -6.89 28.06 0.61
#